data_AF-A0A7W8WBC1-F1
#
_entry.id   AF-A0A7W8WBC1-F1
#
_cell.length_a   1.000
_cell.length_b   1.000
_cell.length_c   1.000
_cell.angle_alpha   90.00
_cell.angle_beta   90.00
_cell.angle_gamma   90.00
#
_symmetry.space_group_name_H-M   'P 1'
#
loop_
_entity.id
_entity.type
_entity.pdbx_description
1 polymer ?
#
loop_
_entity_poly.entity_id
_entity_poly.type
_entity_poly.pdbx_seq_one_letter_code
_entity_poly.pdbx_strand_id
1 'polypeptide(L)'
;MPDLTEVAADLYGVPPAEFTAARTAAVRAARAAGDKDLAAAVGSLRKPSAAAGSVNLLVRSRPEDLGRLLDLGVRLREAQAALAGADLRALHAEQQRAVPEVVDAALGLGAGGGAAVRGQVEATLRAAMGDPDAAAAVATGLLVRDLFSSGFEPVDVDGAVAVPDAPPLAGVPARRTPLRAVAPDREDDARQVSGGPAHRRRGRLLTAEEPEPASGRVRAVPGRSGAGRTRRGAVRVAEDAGAGRGDRGAARDAERAAAREAERAAAREAEGAAAREAERAARRAAARRAAEEDVALARREADERREARATAEARAADAEARLAELTEAADRARAEIARLREALGEAEQSARATGVELRHARSARTAAARAAERADARLEDAERALRDL
;
A
#
# COMPACT_ATOMS: atom_id res chain seq x y z
N MET A 1 -41.41 2.20 3.56
CA MET A 1 -40.99 2.26 2.14
C MET A 1 -39.50 2.05 2.14
N PRO A 2 -38.98 1.05 1.42
CA PRO A 2 -37.56 0.78 1.43
C PRO A 2 -36.80 1.97 0.86
N ASP A 3 -35.68 2.32 1.48
CA ASP A 3 -34.79 3.36 0.94
C ASP A 3 -33.91 2.79 -0.20
N LEU A 4 -33.16 3.65 -0.89
CA LEU A 4 -32.29 3.24 -1.99
C LEU A 4 -31.23 2.22 -1.55
N THR A 5 -30.73 2.34 -0.32
CA THR A 5 -29.68 1.48 0.23
C THR A 5 -30.21 0.07 0.44
N GLU A 6 -31.41 -0.08 1.02
CA GLU A 6 -32.08 -1.37 1.19
C GLU A 6 -32.33 -2.06 -0.16
N VAL A 7 -32.84 -1.32 -1.15
CA VAL A 7 -33.06 -1.87 -2.50
C VAL A 7 -31.74 -2.23 -3.18
N ALA A 8 -30.72 -1.39 -3.06
CA ALA A 8 -29.39 -1.69 -3.61
C ALA A 8 -28.82 -2.95 -2.93
N ALA A 9 -28.94 -3.07 -1.61
CA ALA A 9 -28.50 -4.23 -0.86
C ALA A 9 -29.08 -5.50 -1.49
N ASP A 10 -30.40 -5.59 -1.66
CA ASP A 10 -31.03 -6.77 -2.26
C ASP A 10 -30.58 -7.02 -3.71
N LEU A 11 -30.42 -5.97 -4.52
CA LEU A 11 -29.98 -6.09 -5.91
C LEU A 11 -28.54 -6.57 -6.07
N TYR A 12 -27.61 -6.12 -5.22
CA TYR A 12 -26.22 -6.60 -5.25
C TYR A 12 -26.05 -7.95 -4.53
N GLY A 13 -27.11 -8.47 -3.90
CA GLY A 13 -27.18 -9.81 -3.31
C GLY A 13 -27.58 -10.93 -4.26
N VAL A 14 -27.91 -10.64 -5.52
CA VAL A 14 -28.17 -11.67 -6.54
C VAL A 14 -26.95 -11.87 -7.46
N PRO A 15 -26.81 -13.03 -8.12
CA PRO A 15 -25.75 -13.25 -9.10
C PRO A 15 -25.74 -12.15 -10.19
N PRO A 16 -24.56 -11.72 -10.69
CA PRO A 16 -24.47 -10.67 -11.71
C PRO A 16 -25.27 -10.94 -13.00
N ALA A 17 -25.52 -12.22 -13.31
CA ALA A 17 -26.37 -12.62 -14.43
C ALA A 17 -27.84 -12.19 -14.24
N GLU A 18 -28.33 -12.22 -13.00
CA GLU A 18 -29.73 -11.93 -12.64
C GLU A 18 -29.96 -10.44 -12.31
N PHE A 19 -28.89 -9.69 -12.02
CA PHE A 19 -28.94 -8.29 -11.61
C PHE A 19 -29.84 -7.41 -12.48
N THR A 20 -29.74 -7.52 -13.82
CA THR A 20 -30.51 -6.66 -14.73
C THR A 20 -32.02 -6.95 -14.66
N ALA A 21 -32.38 -8.23 -14.51
CA ALA A 21 -33.78 -8.63 -14.34
C ALA A 21 -34.32 -8.16 -12.99
N ALA A 22 -33.57 -8.38 -11.92
CA ALA A 22 -33.91 -7.92 -10.57
C ALA A 22 -34.06 -6.38 -10.50
N ARG A 23 -33.12 -5.62 -11.09
CA ARG A 23 -33.19 -4.15 -11.16
C ARG A 23 -34.44 -3.68 -11.90
N THR A 24 -34.77 -4.33 -13.01
CA THR A 24 -35.97 -3.98 -13.79
C THR A 24 -37.24 -4.24 -12.99
N ALA A 25 -37.31 -5.34 -12.23
CA ALA A 25 -38.42 -5.63 -11.34
C ALA A 25 -38.53 -4.59 -10.20
N ALA A 26 -37.41 -4.23 -9.57
CA ALA A 26 -37.36 -3.20 -8.52
C ALA A 26 -37.81 -1.82 -9.02
N VAL A 27 -37.38 -1.39 -10.21
CA VAL A 27 -37.85 -0.14 -10.84
C VAL A 27 -39.35 -0.17 -11.08
N ARG A 28 -39.91 -1.30 -11.55
CA ARG A 28 -41.36 -1.44 -11.76
C ARG A 28 -42.13 -1.37 -10.43
N ALA A 29 -41.60 -2.01 -9.38
CA ALA A 29 -42.20 -1.98 -8.05
C ALA A 29 -42.21 -0.56 -7.45
N ALA A 30 -41.09 0.18 -7.53
CA ALA A 30 -41.00 1.56 -7.06
C ALA A 30 -41.99 2.49 -7.80
N ARG A 31 -42.11 2.34 -9.12
CA ARG A 31 -43.11 3.08 -9.92
C ARG A 31 -44.55 2.76 -9.52
N ALA A 32 -44.86 1.48 -9.28
CA ALA A 32 -46.18 1.05 -8.85
C ALA A 32 -46.54 1.59 -7.46
N ALA A 33 -45.54 1.79 -6.59
CA ALA A 33 -45.70 2.41 -5.28
C ALA A 33 -45.74 3.96 -5.32
N GLY A 34 -45.64 4.57 -6.51
CA GLY A 34 -45.69 6.02 -6.70
C GLY A 34 -44.36 6.75 -6.46
N ASP A 35 -43.28 6.03 -6.16
CA ASP A 35 -41.97 6.61 -5.86
C ASP A 35 -41.11 6.70 -7.13
N LYS A 36 -41.24 7.84 -7.82
CA LYS A 36 -40.54 8.10 -9.09
C LYS A 36 -39.04 8.34 -8.89
N ASP A 37 -38.66 8.95 -7.77
CA ASP A 37 -37.28 9.30 -7.48
C ASP A 37 -36.48 8.04 -7.12
N LEU A 38 -37.05 7.15 -6.29
CA LEU A 38 -36.47 5.84 -6.03
C LEU A 38 -36.37 5.01 -7.31
N ALA A 39 -37.41 5.00 -8.16
CA ALA A 39 -37.35 4.29 -9.43
C ALA A 39 -36.25 4.81 -10.37
N ALA A 40 -36.00 6.12 -10.40
CA ALA A 40 -34.92 6.73 -11.17
C ALA A 40 -33.54 6.35 -10.60
N ALA A 41 -33.38 6.43 -9.28
CA ALA A 41 -32.15 6.07 -8.59
C ALA A 41 -31.81 4.58 -8.72
N VAL A 42 -32.79 3.68 -8.55
CA VAL A 42 -32.59 2.24 -8.78
C VAL A 42 -32.25 1.96 -10.24
N GLY A 43 -32.85 2.71 -11.18
CA GLY A 43 -32.56 2.60 -12.61
C GLY A 43 -31.14 3.00 -12.99
N SER A 44 -30.51 3.92 -12.25
CA SER A 44 -29.14 4.39 -12.50
C SER A 44 -28.05 3.48 -11.90
N LEU A 45 -28.42 2.52 -11.04
CA LEU A 45 -27.48 1.55 -10.47
C LEU A 45 -26.79 0.73 -11.56
N ARG A 46 -25.45 0.74 -11.52
CA ARG A 46 -24.59 0.05 -12.49
C ARG A 46 -24.50 -1.44 -12.18
N LYS A 47 -24.50 -2.26 -13.22
CA LYS A 47 -24.28 -3.71 -13.06
C LYS A 47 -22.88 -3.98 -12.47
N PRO A 48 -22.75 -4.81 -11.41
CA PRO A 48 -21.45 -5.16 -10.87
C PRO A 48 -20.63 -6.00 -11.88
N SER A 49 -19.32 -5.83 -11.85
CA SER A 49 -18.39 -6.75 -12.52
C SER A 49 -18.50 -8.16 -11.93
N ALA A 50 -18.01 -9.19 -12.65
CA ALA A 50 -18.07 -10.57 -12.16
C ALA A 50 -17.32 -10.75 -10.82
N ALA A 51 -16.16 -10.10 -10.69
CA ALA A 51 -15.37 -10.11 -9.45
C ALA A 51 -16.08 -9.36 -8.32
N ALA A 52 -16.58 -8.15 -8.58
CA ALA A 52 -17.31 -7.35 -7.61
C ALA A 52 -18.57 -8.07 -7.11
N GLY A 53 -19.34 -8.69 -8.01
CA GLY A 53 -20.51 -9.48 -7.66
C GLY A 53 -20.19 -10.69 -6.78
N SER A 54 -19.07 -11.38 -7.04
CA SER A 54 -18.63 -12.51 -6.20
C SER A 54 -18.28 -12.05 -4.78
N VAL A 55 -17.62 -10.90 -4.64
CA VAL A 55 -17.30 -10.29 -3.34
C VAL A 55 -18.58 -9.81 -2.63
N ASN A 56 -19.53 -9.19 -3.33
CA ASN A 56 -20.80 -8.77 -2.74
C ASN A 56 -21.61 -9.96 -2.19
N LEU A 57 -21.62 -11.09 -2.91
CA LEU A 57 -22.24 -12.32 -2.44
C LEU A 57 -21.52 -12.92 -1.22
N LEU A 58 -20.18 -12.85 -1.19
CA LEU A 58 -19.39 -13.26 -0.02
C LEU A 58 -19.76 -12.44 1.22
N VAL A 59 -19.83 -11.12 1.10
CA VAL A 59 -20.20 -10.19 2.20
C VAL A 59 -21.53 -10.60 2.85
N ARG A 60 -22.49 -11.06 2.04
CA ARG A 60 -23.82 -11.48 2.50
C ARG A 60 -23.86 -12.90 3.05
N SER A 61 -23.19 -13.82 2.37
CA SER A 61 -23.34 -15.25 2.64
C SER A 61 -22.38 -15.76 3.70
N ARG A 62 -21.23 -15.07 3.87
CA ARG A 62 -20.15 -15.43 4.80
C ARG A 62 -19.50 -14.18 5.42
N PRO A 63 -20.26 -13.32 6.13
CA PRO A 63 -19.73 -12.11 6.74
C PRO A 63 -18.60 -12.41 7.75
N GLU A 64 -18.61 -13.57 8.40
CA GLU A 64 -17.58 -14.00 9.35
C GLU A 64 -16.24 -14.30 8.68
N ASP A 65 -16.26 -14.91 7.48
CA ASP A 65 -15.05 -15.22 6.72
C ASP A 65 -14.38 -13.92 6.26
N LEU A 66 -15.18 -12.96 5.78
CA LEU A 66 -14.71 -11.62 5.44
C LEU A 66 -14.19 -10.87 6.68
N GLY A 67 -14.93 -10.90 7.78
CA GLY A 67 -14.53 -10.25 9.04
C GLY A 67 -13.17 -10.73 9.54
N ARG A 68 -12.93 -12.04 9.56
CA ARG A 68 -11.62 -12.61 9.92
C ARG A 68 -10.50 -12.14 8.99
N LEU A 69 -10.78 -12.02 7.70
CA LEU A 69 -9.80 -11.55 6.72
C LEU A 69 -9.46 -10.06 6.91
N LEU A 70 -10.47 -9.21 7.16
CA LEU A 70 -10.28 -7.79 7.42
C LEU A 70 -9.54 -7.55 8.75
N ASP A 71 -9.87 -8.31 9.80
CA ASP A 71 -9.17 -8.26 11.09
C ASP A 71 -7.70 -8.67 10.96
N LEU A 72 -7.39 -9.67 10.13
CA LEU A 72 -6.01 -10.02 9.79
C LEU A 72 -5.29 -8.86 9.06
N GLY A 73 -5.99 -8.15 8.17
CA GLY A 73 -5.48 -6.92 7.55
C GLY A 73 -5.14 -5.83 8.55
N VAL A 74 -6.00 -5.61 9.55
CA VAL A 74 -5.74 -4.66 10.66
C VAL A 74 -4.47 -5.05 11.42
N ARG A 75 -4.38 -6.31 11.87
CA ARG A 75 -3.21 -6.84 12.61
C ARG A 75 -1.91 -6.71 11.80
N LEU A 76 -1.96 -6.95 10.49
CA LEU A 76 -0.80 -6.78 9.59
C LEU A 76 -0.32 -5.33 9.56
N ARG A 77 -1.24 -4.37 9.37
CA ARG A 77 -0.90 -2.94 9.33
C ARG A 77 -0.36 -2.44 10.67
N GLU A 78 -0.95 -2.89 11.79
CA GLU A 78 -0.47 -2.58 13.13
C GLU A 78 0.95 -3.12 13.37
N ALA A 79 1.21 -4.38 12.99
CA ALA A 79 2.54 -4.99 13.11
C ALA A 79 3.58 -4.32 12.19
N GLN A 80 3.17 -3.86 11.00
CA GLN A 80 4.02 -3.10 10.08
C GLN A 80 4.39 -1.74 10.68
N ALA A 81 3.41 -1.01 11.21
CA ALA A 81 3.63 0.27 11.88
C ALA A 81 4.52 0.14 13.13
N ALA A 82 4.42 -0.98 13.86
CA ALA A 82 5.25 -1.27 15.02
C ALA A 82 6.62 -1.88 14.71
N LEU A 83 6.94 -2.15 13.44
CA LEU A 83 8.17 -2.84 13.00
C LEU A 83 8.39 -4.21 13.70
N ALA A 84 7.30 -4.91 14.02
CA ALA A 84 7.31 -6.17 14.77
C ALA A 84 7.66 -7.38 13.88
N GLY A 85 8.95 -7.53 13.55
CA GLY A 85 9.43 -8.48 12.54
C GLY A 85 9.08 -9.97 12.76
N ALA A 86 8.99 -10.44 14.01
CA ALA A 86 8.60 -11.82 14.29
C ALA A 86 7.09 -12.04 14.07
N ASP A 87 6.26 -11.10 14.51
CA ASP A 87 4.80 -11.14 14.35
C ASP A 87 4.40 -11.00 12.87
N LEU A 88 5.12 -10.17 12.11
CA LEU A 88 4.90 -10.01 10.67
C LEU A 88 5.05 -11.31 9.87
N ARG A 89 6.01 -12.17 10.24
CA ARG A 89 6.17 -13.47 9.55
C ARG A 89 5.00 -14.40 9.81
N ALA A 90 4.53 -14.47 11.06
CA ALA A 90 3.39 -15.29 11.43
C ALA A 90 2.10 -14.80 10.74
N LEU A 91 1.87 -13.49 10.74
CA LEU A 91 0.71 -12.87 10.10
C LEU A 91 0.71 -13.04 8.57
N HIS A 92 1.86 -12.92 7.90
CA HIS A 92 1.96 -13.24 6.47
C HIS A 92 1.65 -14.72 6.19
N ALA A 93 2.12 -15.65 7.03
CA ALA A 93 1.80 -17.07 6.87
C ALA A 93 0.30 -17.38 7.11
N GLU A 94 -0.37 -16.61 7.97
CA GLU A 94 -1.83 -16.64 8.12
C GLU A 94 -2.53 -16.12 6.85
N GLN A 95 -2.06 -14.99 6.29
CA GLN A 95 -2.60 -14.39 5.07
C GLN A 95 -2.49 -15.31 3.85
N GLN A 96 -1.34 -15.98 3.67
CA GLN A 96 -1.13 -16.90 2.55
C GLN A 96 -2.09 -18.11 2.57
N ARG A 97 -2.66 -18.46 3.74
CA ARG A 97 -3.66 -19.53 3.88
C ARG A 97 -5.08 -18.98 3.76
N ALA A 98 -5.39 -17.89 4.46
CA ALA A 98 -6.75 -17.35 4.54
C ALA A 98 -7.24 -16.76 3.20
N VAL A 99 -6.37 -16.07 2.45
CA VAL A 99 -6.80 -15.39 1.20
C VAL A 99 -7.33 -16.38 0.15
N PRO A 100 -6.62 -17.46 -0.22
CA PRO A 100 -7.14 -18.43 -1.19
C PRO A 100 -8.48 -19.06 -0.76
N GLU A 101 -8.64 -19.40 0.53
CA GLU A 101 -9.87 -20.00 1.06
C GLU A 101 -11.08 -19.07 0.87
N VAL A 102 -10.92 -17.78 1.16
CA VAL A 102 -11.99 -16.78 1.00
C VAL A 102 -12.27 -16.49 -0.48
N VAL A 103 -11.24 -16.47 -1.32
CA VAL A 103 -11.40 -16.33 -2.78
C VAL A 103 -12.22 -17.48 -3.34
N ASP A 104 -11.89 -18.72 -2.98
CA ASP A 104 -12.59 -19.90 -3.47
C ASP A 104 -14.05 -19.94 -2.95
N ALA A 105 -14.29 -19.48 -1.71
CA ALA A 105 -15.64 -19.29 -1.18
C ALA A 105 -16.45 -18.25 -1.96
N ALA A 106 -15.87 -17.10 -2.28
CA ALA A 106 -16.52 -16.04 -3.06
C ALA A 106 -16.90 -16.52 -4.47
N LEU A 107 -15.98 -17.22 -5.14
CA LEU A 107 -16.21 -17.76 -6.49
C LEU A 107 -17.26 -18.88 -6.51
N GLY A 108 -17.34 -19.66 -5.44
CA GLY A 108 -18.37 -20.69 -5.27
C GLY A 108 -19.79 -20.12 -5.15
N LEU A 109 -19.93 -18.88 -4.69
CA LEU A 109 -21.20 -18.16 -4.61
C LEU A 109 -21.57 -17.49 -5.95
N GLY A 110 -20.57 -16.95 -6.65
CA GLY A 110 -20.74 -16.21 -7.90
C GLY A 110 -20.57 -17.07 -9.15
N ALA A 111 -21.48 -18.00 -9.43
CA ALA A 111 -21.61 -18.77 -10.69
C ALA A 111 -20.31 -19.33 -11.36
N GLY A 112 -19.18 -19.38 -10.65
CA GLY A 112 -17.87 -19.74 -11.20
C GLY A 112 -17.29 -18.68 -12.15
N GLY A 113 -16.06 -18.22 -11.86
CA GLY A 113 -15.29 -17.33 -12.72
C GLY A 113 -14.01 -18.01 -13.23
N GLY A 114 -13.56 -17.65 -14.43
CA GLY A 114 -12.25 -18.08 -14.94
C GLY A 114 -11.08 -17.48 -14.15
N ALA A 115 -9.84 -17.89 -14.48
CA ALA A 115 -8.62 -17.47 -13.77
C ALA A 115 -8.48 -15.94 -13.61
N ALA A 116 -8.95 -15.16 -14.60
CA ALA A 116 -8.96 -13.70 -14.53
C ALA A 116 -9.85 -13.17 -13.39
N VAL A 117 -11.08 -13.68 -13.26
CA VAL A 117 -12.01 -13.28 -12.21
C VAL A 117 -11.47 -13.67 -10.83
N ARG A 118 -10.86 -14.87 -10.72
CA ARG A 118 -10.17 -15.29 -9.49
C ARG A 118 -9.10 -14.29 -9.08
N GLY A 119 -8.23 -13.89 -10.03
CA GLY A 119 -7.19 -12.89 -9.77
C GLY A 119 -7.74 -11.53 -9.33
N GLN A 120 -8.85 -11.08 -9.91
CA GLN A 120 -9.51 -9.81 -9.54
C GLN A 120 -10.17 -9.87 -8.15
N VAL A 121 -10.82 -10.98 -7.81
CA VAL A 121 -11.37 -11.20 -6.46
C VAL A 121 -10.24 -11.20 -5.43
N GLU A 122 -9.16 -11.92 -5.71
CA GLU A 122 -7.97 -11.99 -4.85
C GLU A 122 -7.32 -10.61 -4.67
N ALA A 123 -7.18 -9.84 -5.76
CA ALA A 123 -6.67 -8.46 -5.72
C ALA A 123 -7.56 -7.53 -4.88
N THR A 124 -8.89 -7.64 -5.03
CA THR A 124 -9.86 -6.83 -4.28
C THR A 124 -9.78 -7.12 -2.78
N LEU A 125 -9.72 -8.41 -2.40
CA LEU A 125 -9.59 -8.82 -1.00
C LEU A 125 -8.26 -8.37 -0.40
N ARG A 126 -7.14 -8.48 -1.15
CA ARG A 126 -5.84 -7.95 -0.70
C ARG A 126 -5.84 -6.43 -0.54
N ALA A 127 -6.48 -5.71 -1.45
CA ALA A 127 -6.65 -4.26 -1.33
C ALA A 127 -7.40 -3.91 -0.03
N ALA A 128 -8.48 -4.63 0.27
CA ALA A 128 -9.23 -4.48 1.52
C ALA A 128 -8.40 -4.76 2.78
N MET A 129 -7.50 -5.75 2.73
CA MET A 129 -6.58 -6.03 3.83
C MET A 129 -5.50 -4.95 3.99
N GLY A 130 -5.08 -4.30 2.91
CA GLY A 130 -4.02 -3.31 2.91
C GLY A 130 -4.49 -1.88 3.22
N ASP A 131 -5.77 -1.59 3.02
CA ASP A 131 -6.30 -0.22 3.03
C ASP A 131 -7.67 -0.15 3.75
N PRO A 132 -7.85 0.75 4.74
CA PRO A 132 -9.10 0.87 5.49
C PRO A 132 -10.29 1.37 4.65
N ASP A 133 -10.07 2.19 3.63
CA ASP A 133 -11.13 2.69 2.77
C ASP A 133 -11.59 1.60 1.79
N ALA A 134 -10.66 0.79 1.28
CA ALA A 134 -10.99 -0.41 0.52
C ALA A 134 -11.77 -1.43 1.38
N ALA A 135 -11.39 -1.60 2.65
CA ALA A 135 -12.12 -2.45 3.60
C ALA A 135 -13.56 -1.97 3.80
N ALA A 136 -13.74 -0.65 4.00
CA ALA A 136 -15.07 -0.04 4.16
C ALA A 136 -15.92 -0.21 2.90
N ALA A 137 -15.35 0.01 1.71
CA ALA A 137 -16.03 -0.18 0.44
C ALA A 137 -16.50 -1.63 0.24
N VAL A 138 -15.64 -2.61 0.52
CA VAL A 138 -15.98 -4.05 0.42
C VAL A 138 -17.06 -4.42 1.44
N ALA A 139 -16.97 -3.91 2.68
CA ALA A 139 -17.93 -4.20 3.74
C ALA A 139 -19.36 -3.73 3.42
N THR A 140 -19.57 -2.79 2.50
CA THR A 140 -20.92 -2.41 2.03
C THR A 140 -21.62 -3.54 1.28
N GLY A 141 -20.86 -4.43 0.62
CA GLY A 141 -21.42 -5.43 -0.30
C GLY A 141 -22.08 -4.81 -1.55
N LEU A 142 -21.75 -3.56 -1.90
CA LEU A 142 -22.30 -2.81 -3.03
C LEU A 142 -21.24 -2.46 -4.08
N LEU A 143 -20.19 -3.29 -4.23
CA LEU A 143 -19.14 -3.04 -5.21
C LEU A 143 -19.66 -3.15 -6.63
N VAL A 144 -19.26 -2.21 -7.48
CA VAL A 144 -19.58 -2.18 -8.92
C VAL A 144 -18.40 -2.68 -9.75
N ARG A 145 -17.17 -2.46 -9.29
CA ARG A 145 -15.92 -2.90 -9.92
C ARG A 145 -14.98 -3.54 -8.91
N ASP A 146 -13.98 -4.25 -9.41
CA ASP A 146 -12.85 -4.73 -8.61
C ASP A 146 -11.99 -3.57 -8.10
N LEU A 147 -11.32 -3.84 -6.97
CA LEU A 147 -10.34 -2.95 -6.37
C LEU A 147 -8.94 -3.54 -6.56
N PHE A 148 -7.96 -2.66 -6.70
CA PHE A 148 -6.56 -3.04 -6.82
C PHE A 148 -5.71 -2.09 -5.98
N SER A 149 -4.64 -2.61 -5.38
CA SER A 149 -3.65 -1.83 -4.65
C SER A 149 -2.28 -2.01 -5.28
N SER A 150 -1.60 -0.89 -5.56
CA SER A 150 -0.19 -0.87 -5.96
C SER A 150 0.76 -1.07 -4.78
N GLY A 151 0.26 -0.94 -3.54
CA GLY A 151 1.05 -1.01 -2.30
C GLY A 151 1.81 0.26 -1.94
N PHE A 152 1.74 1.30 -2.77
CA PHE A 152 2.44 2.58 -2.55
C PHE A 152 1.48 3.78 -2.42
N GLU A 153 0.24 3.63 -2.89
CA GLU A 153 -0.79 4.66 -2.87
C GLU A 153 -2.06 4.13 -2.20
N PRO A 154 -2.89 5.01 -1.59
CA PRO A 154 -4.23 4.64 -1.15
C PRO A 154 -5.05 4.02 -2.29
N VAL A 155 -5.90 3.06 -1.96
CA VAL A 155 -6.72 2.38 -2.96
C VAL A 155 -7.79 3.33 -3.48
N ASP A 156 -7.88 3.46 -4.81
CA ASP A 156 -8.94 4.23 -5.44
C ASP A 156 -10.29 3.52 -5.33
N VAL A 157 -11.11 4.00 -4.39
CA VAL A 157 -12.49 3.56 -4.15
C VAL A 157 -13.53 4.45 -4.83
N ASP A 158 -13.12 5.51 -5.54
CA ASP A 158 -14.06 6.42 -6.19
C ASP A 158 -14.86 5.70 -7.28
N GLY A 159 -16.17 5.92 -7.27
CA GLY A 159 -17.14 5.22 -8.12
C GLY A 159 -17.13 3.69 -8.00
N ALA A 160 -16.45 3.11 -6.99
CA ALA A 160 -16.37 1.66 -6.82
C ALA A 160 -17.59 1.09 -6.09
N VAL A 161 -18.28 1.90 -5.29
CA VAL A 161 -19.49 1.53 -4.54
C VAL A 161 -20.71 2.15 -5.20
N ALA A 162 -21.78 1.36 -5.36
CA ALA A 162 -22.99 1.78 -6.04
C ALA A 162 -23.74 2.90 -5.31
N VAL A 163 -23.65 2.90 -3.98
CA VAL A 163 -24.22 3.91 -3.08
C VAL A 163 -23.09 4.36 -2.15
N PRO A 164 -22.42 5.50 -2.42
CA PRO A 164 -21.21 5.93 -1.71
C PRO A 164 -21.37 6.06 -0.19
N ASP A 165 -22.55 6.49 0.27
CA ASP A 165 -22.84 6.70 1.70
C ASP A 165 -23.48 5.48 2.38
N ALA A 166 -23.50 4.32 1.72
CA ALA A 166 -24.08 3.12 2.30
C ALA A 166 -23.27 2.66 3.52
N PRO A 167 -23.93 2.34 4.65
CA PRO A 167 -23.25 1.73 5.77
C PRO A 167 -22.75 0.32 5.39
N PRO A 168 -21.72 -0.17 6.09
CA PRO A 168 -21.33 -1.57 6.06
C PRO A 168 -22.53 -2.49 6.32
N LEU A 169 -22.56 -3.64 5.66
CA LEU A 169 -23.59 -4.63 5.89
C LEU A 169 -23.51 -5.15 7.32
N ALA A 170 -24.67 -5.33 7.96
CA ALA A 170 -24.76 -5.78 9.35
C ALA A 170 -23.98 -7.11 9.55
N GLY A 171 -23.10 -7.14 10.55
CA GLY A 171 -22.25 -8.31 10.85
C GLY A 171 -20.82 -8.22 10.30
N VAL A 172 -20.49 -7.24 9.45
CA VAL A 172 -19.11 -7.00 9.00
C VAL A 172 -18.46 -5.90 9.84
N PRO A 173 -17.31 -6.15 10.50
CA PRO A 173 -16.64 -5.14 11.29
C PRO A 173 -16.10 -4.02 10.39
N ALA A 174 -16.67 -2.83 10.51
CA ALA A 174 -16.18 -1.62 9.86
C ALA A 174 -15.40 -0.76 10.84
N ARG A 175 -14.24 -1.23 11.26
CA ARG A 175 -13.31 -0.35 11.99
C ARG A 175 -12.70 0.65 11.01
N ARG A 176 -13.32 1.82 10.91
CA ARG A 176 -12.59 3.05 10.60
C ARG A 176 -11.73 3.36 11.82
N THR A 177 -10.49 2.86 11.87
CA THR A 177 -9.59 3.22 12.96
C THR A 177 -9.04 4.62 12.65
N PRO A 178 -9.39 5.68 13.40
CA PRO A 178 -8.51 6.83 13.47
C PRO A 178 -7.21 6.36 14.14
N LEU A 179 -6.07 6.72 13.55
CA LEU A 179 -4.74 6.55 14.16
C LEU A 179 -4.74 7.22 15.53
N ARG A 180 -5.07 6.48 16.60
CA ARG A 180 -4.85 6.93 17.97
C ARG A 180 -3.57 6.27 18.45
N ALA A 181 -2.52 7.09 18.49
CA ALA A 181 -1.29 6.79 19.20
C ALA A 181 -1.63 6.34 20.62
N VAL A 182 -1.25 5.11 20.95
CA VAL A 182 -1.18 4.64 22.33
C VAL A 182 0.05 5.31 22.95
N ALA A 183 -0.18 6.19 23.93
CA ALA A 183 0.88 6.67 24.80
C ALA A 183 1.37 5.49 25.67
N PRO A 184 2.68 5.32 25.90
CA PRO A 184 3.16 4.31 26.84
C PRO A 184 2.87 4.80 28.25
N ASP A 185 1.95 4.14 28.94
CA ASP A 185 1.85 4.25 30.39
C ASP A 185 3.05 3.56 31.04
N ARG A 186 3.55 4.24 32.06
CA ARG A 186 4.81 4.03 32.75
C ARG A 186 4.81 2.74 33.58
N GLU A 187 6.03 2.26 33.76
CA GLU A 187 6.50 1.29 34.75
C GLU A 187 5.86 1.49 36.14
N ASP A 188 5.37 0.41 36.75
CA ASP A 188 6.00 -0.23 37.92
C ASP A 188 5.05 -1.24 38.56
N ASP A 189 5.41 -2.52 38.51
CA ASP A 189 5.46 -3.33 39.73
C ASP A 189 6.38 -4.53 39.52
N ALA A 190 7.61 -4.36 40.00
CA ALA A 190 8.56 -5.43 40.23
C ALA A 190 8.18 -6.20 41.51
N ARG A 191 8.32 -7.53 41.46
CA ARG A 191 8.81 -8.49 42.50
C ARG A 191 8.08 -9.83 42.29
N GLN A 192 8.68 -11.01 42.38
CA GLN A 192 10.01 -11.51 42.68
C GLN A 192 9.87 -13.03 42.44
N VAL A 193 10.73 -13.68 41.66
CA VAL A 193 11.35 -14.95 42.10
C VAL A 193 12.77 -15.01 41.57
N SER A 194 13.65 -15.20 42.55
CA SER A 194 15.08 -15.42 42.59
C SER A 194 15.62 -16.61 41.80
N GLY A 195 16.88 -16.49 41.36
CA GLY A 195 17.79 -17.61 41.09
C GLY A 195 19.04 -17.23 40.30
N GLY A 196 20.10 -16.74 40.97
CA GLY A 196 21.41 -16.42 40.35
C GLY A 196 22.32 -17.65 40.14
N PRO A 197 23.67 -17.48 40.06
CA PRO A 197 24.38 -16.58 39.15
C PRO A 197 25.54 -17.27 38.38
N ALA A 198 26.10 -16.50 37.43
CA ALA A 198 27.49 -16.53 36.96
C ALA A 198 28.00 -17.69 36.07
N HIS A 199 28.18 -17.38 34.78
CA HIS A 199 29.48 -17.63 34.14
C HIS A 199 29.85 -16.49 33.19
N ARG A 200 30.95 -15.82 33.52
CA ARG A 200 31.65 -14.86 32.67
C ARG A 200 32.37 -15.62 31.55
N ARG A 201 32.20 -15.21 30.30
CA ARG A 201 33.29 -15.26 29.30
C ARG A 201 33.22 -14.04 28.41
N ARG A 202 34.18 -13.14 28.66
CA ARG A 202 34.63 -12.09 27.74
C ARG A 202 35.30 -12.76 26.53
N GLY A 203 34.93 -12.35 25.32
CA GLY A 203 35.77 -12.41 24.12
C GLY A 203 35.55 -11.08 23.40
N ARG A 204 36.30 -10.03 23.73
CA ARG A 204 37.57 -9.62 23.09
C ARG A 204 37.46 -9.60 21.56
N LEU A 205 37.19 -8.40 21.05
CA LEU A 205 37.55 -7.93 19.72
C LEU A 205 39.03 -8.23 19.45
N LEU A 206 39.30 -8.93 18.35
CA LEU A 206 40.56 -8.85 17.63
C LEU A 206 40.23 -8.81 16.14
N THR A 207 40.50 -7.64 15.57
CA THR A 207 40.78 -7.41 14.16
C THR A 207 41.82 -8.42 13.68
N ALA A 208 41.51 -9.17 12.64
CA ALA A 208 42.48 -9.99 11.93
C ALA A 208 43.01 -9.19 10.75
N GLU A 209 44.23 -8.68 10.92
CA GLU A 209 45.13 -8.25 9.86
C GLU A 209 45.47 -9.42 8.93
N GLU A 210 45.79 -9.05 7.68
CA GLU A 210 46.42 -9.88 6.67
C GLU A 210 47.66 -10.61 7.18
N PRO A 211 48.00 -11.74 6.54
CA PRO A 211 49.41 -11.94 6.21
C PRO A 211 49.62 -12.46 4.79
N GLU A 212 50.56 -11.80 4.10
CA GLU A 212 51.44 -12.35 3.07
C GLU A 212 51.95 -13.77 3.43
N PRO A 213 52.17 -14.63 2.43
CA PRO A 213 53.26 -15.60 2.54
C PRO A 213 54.24 -15.53 1.38
N ALA A 214 55.49 -15.20 1.71
CA ALA A 214 56.65 -15.48 0.88
C ALA A 214 57.29 -16.83 1.26
N SER A 215 57.55 -17.62 0.22
CA SER A 215 58.66 -18.57 0.07
C SER A 215 58.68 -19.89 0.86
N GLY A 216 58.78 -21.01 0.11
CA GLY A 216 59.46 -22.21 0.62
C GLY A 216 59.04 -23.57 0.06
N ARG A 217 59.42 -23.86 -1.19
CA ARG A 217 60.00 -25.14 -1.67
C ARG A 217 59.42 -26.53 -1.24
N VAL A 218 59.12 -27.30 -2.30
CA VAL A 218 59.45 -28.73 -2.57
C VAL A 218 58.46 -29.83 -2.14
N ARG A 219 57.93 -30.60 -3.14
CA ARG A 219 58.02 -32.08 -3.28
C ARG A 219 57.41 -32.58 -4.62
N ALA A 220 58.24 -33.07 -5.56
CA ALA A 220 58.36 -34.45 -6.12
C ALA A 220 57.11 -35.02 -6.86
N VAL A 221 57.07 -35.25 -8.21
CA VAL A 221 57.72 -36.30 -9.08
C VAL A 221 57.05 -37.69 -8.89
N PRO A 222 56.67 -38.53 -9.90
CA PRO A 222 57.46 -39.02 -11.08
C PRO A 222 56.70 -39.21 -12.43
N GLY A 223 57.32 -39.56 -13.58
CA GLY A 223 58.73 -39.90 -13.85
C GLY A 223 59.03 -40.36 -15.29
N ARG A 224 60.29 -40.86 -15.44
CA ARG A 224 60.92 -41.76 -16.45
C ARG A 224 60.88 -41.41 -17.95
N SER A 225 61.89 -41.69 -18.78
CA SER A 225 63.15 -42.45 -18.69
C SER A 225 64.19 -41.91 -19.70
N GLY A 226 65.49 -41.82 -19.36
CA GLY A 226 66.56 -42.76 -19.81
C GLY A 226 67.11 -42.39 -21.20
N ALA A 227 68.39 -42.23 -21.51
CA ALA A 227 69.70 -42.70 -21.04
C ALA A 227 70.77 -41.64 -21.49
N GLY A 228 72.05 -41.60 -21.13
CA GLY A 228 72.93 -42.48 -20.40
C GLY A 228 74.40 -42.03 -20.64
N ARG A 229 75.09 -41.72 -19.54
CA ARG A 229 76.51 -42.01 -19.23
C ARG A 229 77.69 -41.29 -19.93
N THR A 230 78.38 -40.51 -19.09
CA THR A 230 79.82 -40.55 -18.70
C THR A 230 80.93 -40.45 -19.75
N ARG A 231 81.87 -39.53 -19.54
CA ARG A 231 83.12 -39.79 -18.79
C ARG A 231 83.90 -38.48 -18.53
N ARG A 232 84.33 -38.29 -17.28
CA ARG A 232 85.46 -37.41 -16.94
C ARG A 232 86.74 -38.14 -17.34
N GLY A 233 87.63 -37.44 -18.02
CA GLY A 233 89.04 -37.78 -18.15
C GLY A 233 89.81 -36.47 -18.08
N ALA A 234 90.54 -36.27 -17.00
CA ALA A 234 91.37 -35.11 -16.79
C ALA A 234 92.73 -35.26 -17.51
N VAL A 235 93.40 -34.11 -17.63
CA VAL A 235 94.84 -33.89 -17.81
C VAL A 235 95.37 -34.13 -19.23
N ARG A 236 95.82 -33.07 -19.91
CA ARG A 236 97.23 -32.61 -19.86
C ARG A 236 97.42 -31.32 -20.63
N VAL A 237 98.12 -30.40 -19.96
CA VAL A 237 98.82 -29.27 -20.54
C VAL A 237 99.87 -29.82 -21.50
N ALA A 238 99.82 -29.37 -22.75
CA ALA A 238 100.97 -29.33 -23.63
C ALA A 238 100.98 -27.93 -24.22
N GLU A 239 101.95 -27.15 -23.79
CA GLU A 239 102.41 -25.98 -24.51
C GLU A 239 102.78 -26.42 -25.92
N ASP A 240 102.16 -25.82 -26.92
CA ASP A 240 102.82 -25.71 -28.20
C ASP A 240 102.64 -24.28 -28.71
N ALA A 241 103.81 -23.69 -28.95
CA ALA A 241 103.98 -22.34 -29.37
C ALA A 241 103.58 -22.20 -30.85
N GLY A 242 103.07 -21.02 -31.18
CA GLY A 242 103.23 -20.49 -32.52
C GLY A 242 102.14 -20.88 -33.52
N ALA A 243 101.05 -20.14 -33.52
CA ALA A 243 100.45 -19.59 -34.74
C ALA A 243 99.28 -18.68 -34.37
N GLY A 244 99.08 -17.60 -35.15
CA GLY A 244 97.78 -16.95 -35.22
C GLY A 244 97.59 -15.74 -34.31
N ARG A 245 98.33 -14.65 -34.58
CA ARG A 245 97.85 -13.29 -34.26
C ARG A 245 96.49 -12.95 -34.92
N GLY A 246 95.89 -13.85 -35.71
CA GLY A 246 94.55 -13.74 -36.30
C GLY A 246 93.38 -14.31 -35.47
N ASP A 247 93.61 -15.17 -34.47
CA ASP A 247 92.52 -15.86 -33.76
C ASP A 247 91.97 -15.08 -32.55
N ARG A 248 92.82 -14.23 -31.94
CA ARG A 248 92.39 -13.26 -30.91
C ARG A 248 91.52 -12.14 -31.49
N GLY A 249 91.63 -11.87 -32.80
CA GLY A 249 90.76 -10.93 -33.52
C GLY A 249 89.35 -11.50 -33.65
N ALA A 250 89.25 -12.72 -34.19
CA ALA A 250 87.97 -13.44 -34.35
C ALA A 250 87.23 -13.64 -33.01
N ALA A 251 87.94 -13.99 -31.93
CA ALA A 251 87.34 -14.11 -30.60
C ALA A 251 86.82 -12.76 -30.06
N ARG A 252 87.56 -11.67 -30.25
CA ARG A 252 87.14 -10.31 -29.86
C ARG A 252 85.98 -9.80 -30.71
N ASP A 253 85.93 -10.15 -31.98
CA ASP A 253 84.84 -9.77 -32.88
C ASP A 253 83.56 -10.55 -32.55
N ALA A 254 83.67 -11.83 -32.19
CA ALA A 254 82.57 -12.63 -31.67
C ALA A 254 82.03 -12.09 -30.33
N GLU A 255 82.93 -11.69 -29.41
CA GLU A 255 82.55 -11.09 -28.14
C GLU A 255 81.88 -9.72 -28.32
N ARG A 256 82.37 -8.88 -29.26
CA ARG A 256 81.71 -7.62 -29.64
C ARG A 256 80.36 -7.85 -30.33
N ALA A 257 80.22 -8.90 -31.13
CA ALA A 257 78.95 -9.26 -31.75
C ALA A 257 77.93 -9.72 -30.70
N ALA A 258 78.34 -10.57 -29.76
CA ALA A 258 77.51 -11.01 -28.64
C ALA A 258 77.12 -9.84 -27.71
N ALA A 259 78.03 -8.91 -27.44
CA ALA A 259 77.73 -7.70 -26.68
C ALA A 259 76.69 -6.80 -27.39
N ARG A 260 76.82 -6.63 -28.72
CA ARG A 260 75.84 -5.89 -29.53
C ARG A 260 74.48 -6.59 -29.59
N GLU A 261 74.46 -7.91 -29.61
CA GLU A 261 73.23 -8.70 -29.57
C GLU A 261 72.55 -8.59 -28.19
N ALA A 262 73.32 -8.67 -27.10
CA ALA A 262 72.82 -8.44 -25.75
C ALA A 262 72.29 -7.01 -25.55
N GLU A 263 72.97 -6.00 -26.09
CA GLU A 263 72.53 -4.60 -26.06
C GLU A 263 71.24 -4.39 -26.86
N ARG A 264 71.11 -5.03 -28.03
CA ARG A 264 69.87 -5.05 -28.82
C ARG A 264 68.73 -5.79 -28.10
N ALA A 265 69.03 -6.88 -27.39
CA ALA A 265 68.04 -7.60 -26.60
C ALA A 265 67.56 -6.76 -25.41
N ALA A 266 68.48 -6.11 -24.69
CA ALA A 266 68.15 -5.20 -23.60
C ALA A 266 67.34 -3.99 -24.07
N ALA A 267 67.69 -3.42 -25.24
CA ALA A 267 66.92 -2.33 -25.85
C ALA A 267 65.47 -2.78 -26.19
N ARG A 268 65.29 -3.98 -26.77
CA ARG A 268 63.96 -4.54 -27.05
C ARG A 268 63.16 -4.82 -25.79
N GLU A 269 63.80 -5.29 -24.73
CA GLU A 269 63.15 -5.49 -23.43
C GLU A 269 62.72 -4.16 -22.78
N ALA A 270 63.56 -3.12 -22.87
CA ALA A 270 63.24 -1.78 -22.38
C ALA A 270 62.10 -1.14 -23.18
N GLU A 271 62.11 -1.24 -24.51
CA GLU A 271 61.01 -0.80 -25.38
C GLU A 271 59.71 -1.56 -25.06
N GLY A 272 59.79 -2.88 -24.87
CA GLY A 272 58.65 -3.70 -24.47
C GLY A 272 58.11 -3.35 -23.08
N ALA A 273 58.97 -2.98 -22.14
CA ALA A 273 58.57 -2.51 -20.82
C ALA A 273 57.87 -1.13 -20.90
N ALA A 274 58.44 -0.19 -21.66
CA ALA A 274 57.86 1.13 -21.90
C ALA A 274 56.49 1.04 -22.60
N ALA A 275 56.33 0.15 -23.58
CA ALA A 275 55.05 -0.10 -24.25
C ALA A 275 53.98 -0.62 -23.28
N ARG A 276 54.34 -1.55 -22.38
CA ARG A 276 53.42 -2.07 -21.35
C ARG A 276 53.04 -1.01 -20.32
N GLU A 277 53.97 -0.12 -19.95
CA GLU A 277 53.69 1.00 -19.05
C GLU A 277 52.76 2.02 -19.70
N ALA A 278 53.01 2.38 -20.96
CA ALA A 278 52.14 3.26 -21.74
C ALA A 278 50.72 2.67 -21.89
N GLU A 279 50.61 1.36 -22.14
CA GLU A 279 49.31 0.68 -22.20
C GLU A 279 48.58 0.72 -20.84
N ARG A 280 49.28 0.47 -19.73
CA ARG A 280 48.71 0.58 -18.38
C ARG A 280 48.26 2.00 -18.07
N ALA A 281 49.04 3.02 -18.45
CA ALA A 281 48.68 4.43 -18.30
C ALA A 281 47.44 4.79 -19.12
N ALA A 282 47.36 4.33 -20.38
CA ALA A 282 46.19 4.52 -21.23
C ALA A 282 44.93 3.87 -20.65
N ARG A 283 45.04 2.63 -20.13
CA ARG A 283 43.93 1.95 -19.44
C ARG A 283 43.46 2.71 -18.20
N ARG A 284 44.38 3.22 -17.38
CA ARG A 284 44.04 4.06 -16.21
C ARG A 284 43.35 5.36 -16.60
N ALA A 285 43.83 6.03 -17.65
CA ALA A 285 43.20 7.23 -18.16
C ALA A 285 41.79 6.97 -18.72
N ALA A 286 41.59 5.85 -19.42
CA ALA A 286 40.28 5.43 -19.89
C ALA A 286 39.34 5.11 -18.72
N ALA A 287 39.80 4.38 -17.70
CA ALA A 287 39.01 4.08 -16.51
C ALA A 287 38.60 5.34 -15.73
N ARG A 288 39.51 6.33 -15.64
CA ARG A 288 39.19 7.63 -15.02
C ARG A 288 38.10 8.37 -15.78
N ARG A 289 38.18 8.44 -17.12
CA ARG A 289 37.14 9.08 -17.95
C ARG A 289 35.78 8.40 -17.78
N ALA A 290 35.74 7.07 -17.80
CA ALA A 290 34.51 6.32 -17.56
C ALA A 290 33.92 6.64 -16.16
N ALA A 291 34.75 6.66 -15.12
CA ALA A 291 34.30 7.02 -13.78
C ALA A 291 33.80 8.48 -13.69
N GLU A 292 34.41 9.42 -14.42
CA GLU A 292 33.96 10.81 -14.49
C GLU A 292 32.59 10.93 -15.19
N GLU A 293 32.36 10.15 -16.25
CA GLU A 293 31.07 10.05 -16.94
C GLU A 293 29.99 9.44 -16.04
N ASP A 294 30.30 8.36 -15.34
CA ASP A 294 29.39 7.71 -14.37
C ASP A 294 28.98 8.68 -13.25
N VAL A 295 29.95 9.43 -12.70
CA VAL A 295 29.68 10.46 -11.68
C VAL A 295 28.82 11.59 -12.24
N ALA A 296 29.06 12.01 -13.48
CA ALA A 296 28.24 13.03 -14.13
C ALA A 296 26.80 12.57 -14.34
N LEU A 297 26.60 11.31 -14.75
CA LEU A 297 25.27 10.70 -14.88
C LEU A 297 24.57 10.61 -13.53
N ALA A 298 25.25 10.09 -12.50
CA ALA A 298 24.69 9.97 -11.16
C ALA A 298 24.28 11.33 -10.56
N ARG A 299 25.02 12.41 -10.87
CA ARG A 299 24.65 13.77 -10.46
C ARG A 299 23.38 14.24 -11.16
N ARG A 300 23.25 14.03 -12.47
CA ARG A 300 22.02 14.37 -13.22
C ARG A 300 20.81 13.63 -12.66
N GLU A 301 20.93 12.33 -12.44
CA GLU A 301 19.84 11.55 -11.83
C GLU A 301 19.49 12.05 -10.42
N ALA A 302 20.48 12.45 -9.63
CA ALA A 302 20.23 13.00 -8.29
C ALA A 302 19.51 14.35 -8.35
N ASP A 303 19.86 15.22 -9.30
CA ASP A 303 19.21 16.51 -9.50
C ASP A 303 17.77 16.34 -10.03
N GLU A 304 17.54 15.44 -11.00
CA GLU A 304 16.20 15.07 -11.47
C GLU A 304 15.33 14.53 -10.31
N ARG A 305 15.89 13.66 -9.45
CA ARG A 305 15.17 13.16 -8.26
C ARG A 305 14.86 14.28 -7.26
N ARG A 306 15.75 15.26 -7.08
CA ARG A 306 15.52 16.43 -6.22
C ARG A 306 14.40 17.31 -6.77
N GLU A 307 14.40 17.58 -8.07
CA GLU A 307 13.35 18.37 -8.73
C GLU A 307 11.99 17.66 -8.67
N ALA A 308 11.96 16.34 -8.92
CA ALA A 308 10.76 15.53 -8.79
C ALA A 308 10.22 15.56 -7.35
N ARG A 309 11.11 15.44 -6.35
CA ARG A 309 10.75 15.56 -4.93
C ARG A 309 10.21 16.94 -4.59
N ALA A 310 10.88 18.02 -5.01
CA ALA A 310 10.41 19.38 -4.77
C ALA A 310 9.03 19.62 -5.40
N THR A 311 8.78 19.08 -6.59
CA THR A 311 7.47 19.13 -7.26
C THR A 311 6.41 18.35 -6.46
N ALA A 312 6.75 17.19 -5.94
CA ALA A 312 5.84 16.39 -5.10
C ALA A 312 5.53 17.10 -3.76
N GLU A 313 6.53 17.69 -3.11
CA GLU A 313 6.38 18.47 -1.89
C GLU A 313 5.49 19.71 -2.12
N ALA A 314 5.64 20.41 -3.24
CA ALA A 314 4.76 21.51 -3.61
C ALA A 314 3.30 21.06 -3.81
N ARG A 315 3.08 19.94 -4.51
CA ARG A 315 1.72 19.37 -4.68
C ARG A 315 1.10 18.93 -3.36
N ALA A 316 1.90 18.39 -2.45
CA ALA A 316 1.44 18.02 -1.11
C ALA A 316 1.00 19.27 -0.31
N ALA A 317 1.80 20.33 -0.34
CA ALA A 317 1.45 21.60 0.32
C ALA A 317 0.16 22.21 -0.26
N ASP A 318 -0.01 22.19 -1.59
CA ASP A 318 -1.24 22.65 -2.25
C ASP A 318 -2.46 21.81 -1.84
N ALA A 319 -2.29 20.49 -1.72
CA ALA A 319 -3.36 19.59 -1.28
C ALA A 319 -3.74 19.82 0.19
N GLU A 320 -2.75 20.05 1.07
CA GLU A 320 -2.97 20.41 2.48
C GLU A 320 -3.74 21.73 2.61
N ALA A 321 -3.39 22.75 1.82
CA ALA A 321 -4.10 24.03 1.79
C ALA A 321 -5.57 23.86 1.37
N ARG A 322 -5.83 23.07 0.31
CA ARG A 322 -7.20 22.76 -0.13
C ARG A 322 -7.99 22.00 0.93
N LEU A 323 -7.35 21.07 1.64
CA LEU A 323 -8.00 20.34 2.74
C LEU A 323 -8.40 21.28 3.88
N ALA A 324 -7.55 22.25 4.23
CA ALA A 324 -7.86 23.27 5.23
C ALA A 324 -9.06 24.13 4.80
N GLU A 325 -9.08 24.61 3.56
CA GLU A 325 -10.21 25.39 3.00
C GLU A 325 -11.53 24.61 3.02
N LEU A 326 -11.50 23.32 2.61
CA LEU A 326 -12.67 22.46 2.63
C LEU A 326 -13.16 22.18 4.06
N THR A 327 -12.25 22.04 5.01
CA THR A 327 -12.58 21.84 6.42
C THR A 327 -13.29 23.08 6.99
N GLU A 328 -12.75 24.28 6.74
CA GLU A 328 -13.41 25.54 7.13
C GLU A 328 -14.78 25.72 6.44
N ALA A 329 -14.91 25.34 5.18
CA ALA A 329 -16.19 25.35 4.48
C ALA A 329 -17.21 24.38 5.12
N ALA A 330 -16.78 23.18 5.50
CA ALA A 330 -17.62 22.20 6.18
C ALA A 330 -18.07 22.70 7.56
N ASP A 331 -17.18 23.33 8.33
CA ASP A 331 -17.52 23.89 9.63
C ASP A 331 -18.51 25.06 9.52
N ARG A 332 -18.35 25.93 8.52
CA ARG A 332 -19.34 26.97 8.21
C ARG A 332 -20.70 26.38 7.85
N ALA A 333 -20.74 25.34 7.02
CA ALA A 333 -21.99 24.67 6.66
C ALA A 333 -22.67 24.02 7.88
N ARG A 334 -21.90 23.39 8.78
CA ARG A 334 -22.41 22.82 10.03
C ARG A 334 -23.00 23.89 10.95
N ALA A 335 -22.33 25.03 11.09
CA ALA A 335 -22.83 26.15 11.87
C ALA A 335 -24.13 26.71 11.31
N GLU A 336 -24.25 26.80 9.98
CA GLU A 336 -25.49 27.25 9.33
C GLU A 336 -26.64 26.26 9.52
N ILE A 337 -26.38 24.96 9.39
CA ILE A 337 -27.39 23.92 9.68
C ILE A 337 -27.86 24.02 11.14
N ALA A 338 -26.97 24.28 12.09
CA ALA A 338 -27.33 24.46 13.49
C ALA A 338 -28.25 25.67 13.70
N ARG A 339 -27.93 26.82 13.09
CA ARG A 339 -28.77 28.02 13.12
C ARG A 339 -30.16 27.79 12.52
N LEU A 340 -30.23 27.13 11.36
CA LEU A 340 -31.50 26.82 10.70
C LEU A 340 -32.37 25.89 11.54
N ARG A 341 -31.78 24.93 12.26
CA ARG A 341 -32.50 24.05 13.17
C ARG A 341 -33.08 24.80 14.38
N GLU A 342 -32.32 25.75 14.94
CA GLU A 342 -32.79 26.61 16.02
C GLU A 342 -33.97 27.48 15.55
N ALA A 343 -33.83 28.14 14.41
CA ALA A 343 -34.90 28.95 13.81
C ALA A 343 -36.16 28.14 13.49
N LEU A 344 -36.01 26.90 13.00
CA LEU A 344 -37.13 25.99 12.79
C LEU A 344 -37.83 25.63 14.12
N GLY A 345 -37.05 25.36 15.17
CA GLY A 345 -37.58 25.10 16.51
C GLY A 345 -38.38 26.27 17.07
N GLU A 346 -37.91 27.50 16.89
CA GLU A 346 -38.65 28.72 17.27
C GLU A 346 -39.94 28.88 16.48
N ALA A 347 -39.89 28.67 15.16
CA ALA A 347 -41.05 28.74 14.29
C ALA A 347 -42.11 27.70 14.67
N GLU A 348 -41.71 26.47 15.00
CA GLU A 348 -42.62 25.42 15.48
C GLU A 348 -43.26 25.80 16.82
N GLN A 349 -42.50 26.36 17.76
CA GLN A 349 -43.04 26.82 19.05
C GLN A 349 -44.06 27.93 18.87
N SER A 350 -43.76 28.91 18.01
CA SER A 350 -44.67 30.00 17.66
C SER A 350 -45.96 29.49 17.00
N ALA A 351 -45.85 28.52 16.08
CA ALA A 351 -47.00 27.88 15.46
C ALA A 351 -47.85 27.11 16.48
N ARG A 352 -47.24 26.40 17.44
CA ARG A 352 -47.96 25.72 18.53
C ARG A 352 -48.71 26.71 19.43
N ALA A 353 -48.07 27.81 19.82
CA ALA A 353 -48.68 28.87 20.63
C ALA A 353 -49.90 29.47 19.91
N THR A 354 -49.74 29.86 18.65
CA THR A 354 -50.82 30.39 17.80
C THR A 354 -51.97 29.36 17.65
N GLY A 355 -51.64 28.08 17.52
CA GLY A 355 -52.62 27.00 17.47
C GLY A 355 -53.44 26.85 18.76
N VAL A 356 -52.85 27.08 19.94
CA VAL A 356 -53.56 27.12 21.23
C VAL A 356 -54.51 28.31 21.27
N GLU A 357 -54.04 29.51 20.91
CA GLU A 357 -54.87 30.73 20.87
C GLU A 357 -56.08 30.57 19.96
N LEU A 358 -55.88 30.00 18.75
CA LEU A 358 -56.96 29.72 17.82
C LEU A 358 -58.00 28.75 18.40
N ARG A 359 -57.57 27.73 19.15
CA ARG A 359 -58.49 26.81 19.85
C ARG A 359 -59.30 27.53 20.93
N HIS A 360 -58.66 28.39 21.73
CA HIS A 360 -59.34 29.19 22.75
C HIS A 360 -60.36 30.14 22.12
N ALA A 361 -60.00 30.86 21.05
CA ALA A 361 -60.91 31.75 20.34
C ALA A 361 -62.13 31.02 19.76
N ARG A 362 -61.94 29.82 19.19
CA ARG A 362 -63.04 28.96 18.73
C ARG A 362 -63.96 28.53 19.87
N SER A 363 -63.39 28.11 21.00
CA SER A 363 -64.16 27.74 22.19
C SER A 363 -64.99 28.92 22.72
N ALA A 364 -64.39 30.09 22.85
CA ALA A 364 -65.06 31.32 23.30
C ALA A 364 -66.23 31.71 22.38
N ARG A 365 -66.03 31.65 21.06
CA ARG A 365 -67.10 31.89 20.08
C ARG A 365 -68.27 30.92 20.25
N THR A 366 -67.97 29.64 20.47
CA THR A 366 -69.00 28.60 20.66
C THR A 366 -69.77 28.82 21.96
N ALA A 367 -69.10 29.24 23.03
CA ALA A 367 -69.72 29.59 24.31
C ALA A 367 -70.60 30.84 24.19
N ALA A 368 -70.14 31.87 23.46
CA ALA A 368 -70.89 33.09 23.20
C ALA A 368 -72.17 32.80 22.40
N ALA A 369 -72.10 31.95 21.38
CA ALA A 369 -73.28 31.52 20.61
C ALA A 369 -74.33 30.85 21.52
N ARG A 370 -73.90 29.90 22.37
CA ARG A 370 -74.81 29.26 23.35
C ARG A 370 -75.39 30.23 24.37
N ALA A 371 -74.64 31.28 24.74
CA ALA A 371 -75.12 32.30 25.66
C ALA A 371 -76.20 33.18 25.01
N ALA A 372 -76.01 33.54 23.73
CA ALA A 372 -77.01 34.23 22.93
C ALA A 372 -78.30 33.40 22.80
N GLU A 373 -78.19 32.12 22.41
CA GLU A 373 -79.34 31.20 22.31
C GLU A 373 -80.14 31.12 23.62
N ARG A 374 -79.46 31.07 24.77
CA ARG A 374 -80.14 31.07 26.09
C ARG A 374 -80.79 32.41 26.42
N ALA A 375 -80.20 33.53 25.99
CA ALA A 375 -80.78 34.85 26.20
C ALA A 375 -82.05 35.01 25.35
N ASP A 376 -82.00 34.60 24.09
CA ASP A 376 -83.15 34.60 23.17
C ASP A 376 -84.29 33.75 23.74
N ALA A 377 -84.00 32.53 24.20
CA ALA A 377 -85.00 31.67 24.83
C ALA A 377 -85.67 32.29 26.06
N ARG A 378 -84.89 32.95 26.93
CA ARG A 378 -85.44 33.66 28.11
C ARG A 378 -86.32 34.84 27.71
N LEU A 379 -85.95 35.53 26.63
CA LEU A 379 -86.70 36.67 26.11
C LEU A 379 -88.05 36.19 25.55
N GLU A 380 -88.05 35.12 24.76
CA GLU A 380 -89.28 34.47 24.30
C GLU A 380 -90.18 34.00 25.45
N ASP A 381 -89.60 33.41 26.50
CA ASP A 381 -90.35 32.98 27.69
C ASP A 381 -90.99 34.17 28.42
N ALA A 382 -90.26 35.28 28.56
CA ALA A 382 -90.78 36.51 29.16
C ALA A 382 -91.89 37.14 28.32
N GLU A 383 -91.75 37.15 26.99
CA GLU A 383 -92.77 37.62 26.05
C GLU A 383 -94.03 36.72 26.03
N ARG A 384 -93.87 35.41 26.25
CA ARG A 384 -94.99 34.48 26.45
C ARG A 384 -95.73 34.81 27.75
N ALA A 385 -95.00 34.94 28.86
CA ALA A 385 -95.59 35.27 30.15
C ALA A 385 -96.34 36.61 30.15
N LEU A 386 -95.83 37.61 29.42
CA LEU A 386 -96.50 38.91 29.22
C LEU A 386 -97.79 38.82 28.41
N ARG A 387 -97.94 37.84 27.51
CA ARG A 387 -99.15 37.62 26.72
C ARG A 387 -100.26 36.90 27.50
N ASP A 388 -99.88 36.13 28.52
CA ASP A 388 -100.80 35.37 29.36
C ASP A 388 -101.38 36.20 30.53
N LEU A 389 -100.83 37.40 30.77
CA LEU A 389 -101.34 38.43 31.69
C LEU A 389 -102.32 39.36 30.99
#